data_AF-K7K1C6-F1
#
_entry.id   AF-K7K1C6-F1
#
_cell.length_a   1.000
_cell.length_b   1.000
_cell.length_c   1.000
_cell.angle_alpha   90.00
_cell.angle_beta   90.00
_cell.angle_gamma   90.00
#
_symmetry.space_group_name_H-M   'P 1'
#
loop_
_entity.id
_entity.type
_entity.pdbx_description
1 polymer ?
#
loop_
_entity_poly.entity_id
_entity_poly.type
_entity_poly.pdbx_seq_one_letter_code
_entity_poly.pdbx_strand_id
1 'polypeptide(L)'
;MAFPNSKPNLLQSLSPLIKFFIPFLLLLQHHSVKSQQQPPSPMSAYETVGIDFSFFDKDDPNVLLIGNASVSGGALRLTNTDQLGKPVPHSVGRVVHITPIHLWNKNNGHLADFTSDFSFVVNPKGSALRGDGFAFFLTSANLNFLIPKNSSGGYLGLFKPETALDPSKNQIVAIEFDSFTNDWDPNSPNQSPHVGIDVDSIKSVATVPWPSELEPDNAVAHASLNYNSEDKRLSVFVGYPDNRNATVSAIVDLRNVLPEWISVGFSASTGDLVETHDILNWSFEAAL
;
A
#
# COMPACT_ATOMS: atom_id res chain seq x y z
N MET A 1 40.76 64.73 -7.21
CA MET A 1 42.15 64.28 -7.03
C MET A 1 42.25 62.91 -7.68
N ALA A 2 42.67 62.91 -8.95
CA ALA A 2 44.01 62.52 -9.39
C ALA A 2 44.18 60.99 -9.36
N PHE A 3 44.01 60.27 -10.48
CA PHE A 3 44.79 60.20 -11.73
C PHE A 3 45.62 58.88 -11.77
N PRO A 4 45.95 58.36 -12.97
CA PRO A 4 45.76 56.96 -13.35
C PRO A 4 47.06 56.37 -13.98
N ASN A 5 46.91 55.39 -14.88
CA ASN A 5 47.89 55.02 -15.93
C ASN A 5 49.16 54.30 -15.43
N SER A 6 49.82 53.37 -16.13
CA SER A 6 49.99 53.19 -17.57
C SER A 6 50.68 51.85 -17.90
N LYS A 7 50.29 51.30 -19.06
CA LYS A 7 51.09 50.72 -20.17
C LYS A 7 51.88 49.39 -20.02
N PRO A 8 51.70 48.46 -20.98
CA PRO A 8 52.65 47.40 -21.35
C PRO A 8 53.53 47.80 -22.56
N ASN A 9 54.44 46.89 -22.97
CA ASN A 9 55.32 46.81 -24.18
C ASN A 9 56.77 46.52 -23.72
N LEU A 10 57.64 45.71 -24.34
CA LEU A 10 57.99 45.50 -25.75
C LEU A 10 58.77 44.16 -25.93
N LEU A 11 58.51 43.50 -27.07
CA LEU A 11 59.46 42.96 -28.07
C LEU A 11 60.45 41.79 -27.82
N GLN A 12 60.30 40.80 -28.73
CA GLN A 12 61.32 40.21 -29.64
C GLN A 12 62.48 39.38 -29.05
N SER A 13 63.04 38.34 -29.68
CA SER A 13 62.78 37.57 -30.90
C SER A 13 63.69 36.31 -30.86
N LEU A 14 63.18 35.22 -31.43
CA LEU A 14 63.85 34.17 -32.24
C LEU A 14 65.25 33.58 -31.86
N SER A 15 65.22 32.27 -31.63
CA SER A 15 66.25 31.18 -31.70
C SER A 15 67.16 31.19 -32.96
N PRO A 16 68.12 30.24 -33.23
CA PRO A 16 68.29 28.87 -32.70
C PRO A 16 69.76 28.30 -32.63
N LEU A 17 69.86 26.97 -32.48
CA LEU A 17 70.96 26.01 -32.76
C LEU A 17 71.91 25.67 -31.60
N ILE A 18 71.66 24.56 -30.88
CA ILE A 18 72.03 23.15 -31.17
C ILE A 18 73.54 22.90 -31.10
N LYS A 19 74.00 22.18 -30.06
CA LYS A 19 75.03 21.11 -30.14
C LYS A 19 74.79 20.02 -29.08
N PHE A 20 75.01 18.78 -29.54
CA PHE A 20 74.73 17.44 -29.01
C PHE A 20 75.51 17.01 -27.75
N PHE A 21 74.99 16.01 -27.02
CA PHE A 21 75.60 14.71 -26.59
C PHE A 21 74.73 14.10 -25.45
N ILE A 22 73.87 13.06 -25.65
CA ILE A 22 74.10 11.58 -25.67
C ILE A 22 74.22 10.97 -24.24
N PRO A 23 73.59 9.81 -23.90
CA PRO A 23 72.22 9.65 -23.39
C PRO A 23 72.17 9.00 -21.98
N PHE A 24 71.05 9.10 -21.27
CA PHE A 24 70.74 8.17 -20.17
C PHE A 24 69.29 7.70 -20.33
N LEU A 25 69.16 6.39 -20.44
CA LEU A 25 67.94 5.64 -20.71
C LEU A 25 67.12 5.58 -19.40
N LEU A 26 66.00 6.30 -19.32
CA LEU A 26 64.97 6.10 -18.31
C LEU A 26 63.63 6.09 -19.04
N LEU A 27 63.09 4.89 -19.26
CA LEU A 27 61.71 4.70 -19.70
C LEU A 27 60.79 5.20 -18.59
N LEU A 28 60.37 6.46 -18.68
CA LEU A 28 59.12 6.92 -18.10
C LEU A 28 58.02 6.55 -19.09
N GLN A 29 57.39 5.39 -18.86
CA GLN A 29 56.09 5.13 -19.46
C GLN A 29 55.13 6.20 -18.96
N HIS A 30 54.71 7.06 -19.89
CA HIS A 30 53.52 7.89 -19.74
C HIS A 30 52.31 6.97 -19.51
N HIS A 31 52.03 6.65 -18.26
CA HIS A 31 50.68 6.31 -17.87
C HIS A 31 49.85 7.59 -17.92
N SER A 32 49.25 7.81 -19.09
CA SER A 32 48.00 8.55 -19.18
C SER A 32 47.01 7.81 -18.30
N VAL A 33 46.85 8.29 -17.06
CA VAL A 33 45.68 7.98 -16.24
C VAL A 33 44.52 8.63 -16.96
N LYS A 34 43.95 7.93 -17.94
CA LYS A 34 42.55 8.12 -18.27
C LYS A 34 41.83 7.72 -16.99
N SER A 35 41.34 8.72 -16.26
CA SER A 35 40.25 8.49 -15.32
C SER A 35 39.16 7.81 -16.12
N GLN A 36 39.04 6.49 -15.97
CA GLN A 36 37.79 5.81 -16.25
C GLN A 36 36.83 6.34 -15.19
N GLN A 37 36.21 7.49 -15.48
CA GLN A 37 34.88 7.75 -14.96
C GLN A 37 34.05 6.61 -15.52
N GLN A 38 33.85 5.60 -14.68
CA GLN A 38 32.81 4.61 -14.86
C GLN A 38 31.55 5.43 -15.17
N PRO A 39 30.86 5.18 -16.31
CA PRO A 39 29.61 5.88 -16.56
C PRO A 39 28.73 5.66 -15.33
N PRO A 40 27.97 6.68 -14.86
CA PRO A 40 27.02 6.43 -13.80
C PRO A 40 26.18 5.24 -14.27
N SER A 41 26.19 4.15 -13.49
CA SER A 41 25.21 3.08 -13.67
C SER A 41 23.85 3.79 -13.79
N PRO A 42 22.99 3.44 -14.76
CA PRO A 42 21.65 3.99 -14.76
C PRO A 42 21.01 3.46 -13.47
N MET A 43 21.03 4.26 -12.40
CA MET A 43 20.01 4.15 -11.37
C MET A 43 18.73 4.43 -12.15
N SER A 44 17.96 3.40 -12.43
CA SER A 44 16.55 3.63 -12.75
C SER A 44 16.03 4.42 -11.55
N ALA A 45 15.60 5.66 -11.79
CA ALA A 45 14.93 6.41 -10.75
C ALA A 45 13.73 5.55 -10.33
N TYR A 46 13.74 5.06 -9.09
CA TYR A 46 12.60 4.34 -8.54
C TYR A 46 11.38 5.26 -8.63
N GLU A 47 10.27 4.72 -9.11
CA GLU A 47 9.00 5.44 -9.11
C GLU A 47 8.37 5.22 -7.73
N THR A 48 8.28 6.30 -6.93
CA THR A 48 7.68 6.25 -5.60
C THR A 48 6.35 6.99 -5.58
N VAL A 49 5.32 6.36 -4.99
CA VAL A 49 4.02 6.97 -4.70
C VAL A 49 3.70 6.81 -3.22
N GLY A 50 3.22 7.88 -2.60
CA GLY A 50 2.90 7.92 -1.18
C GLY A 50 1.51 8.50 -0.93
N ILE A 51 0.81 7.93 0.04
CA ILE A 51 -0.45 8.38 0.61
C ILE A 51 -0.19 8.59 2.11
N ASP A 52 -0.64 9.71 2.67
CA ASP A 52 -0.54 9.99 4.11
C ASP A 52 -1.74 10.80 4.58
N PHE A 53 -2.66 10.11 5.27
CA PHE A 53 -3.84 10.66 5.92
C PHE A 53 -3.70 10.52 7.44
N SER A 54 -3.28 11.59 8.10
CA SER A 54 -3.34 11.68 9.57
C SER A 54 -4.78 11.78 10.10
N PHE A 55 -5.68 12.31 9.26
CA PHE A 55 -7.14 12.34 9.42
C PHE A 55 -7.76 12.47 8.03
N PHE A 56 -9.05 12.23 7.92
CA PHE A 56 -9.78 12.30 6.66
C PHE A 56 -10.63 13.56 6.55
N ASP A 57 -10.61 14.19 5.37
CA ASP A 57 -11.52 15.26 4.99
C ASP A 57 -12.59 14.71 4.04
N LYS A 58 -13.85 15.08 4.28
CA LYS A 58 -14.98 14.68 3.43
C LYS A 58 -14.88 15.25 2.01
N ASP A 59 -14.14 16.35 1.84
CA ASP A 59 -13.98 17.06 0.57
C ASP A 59 -12.60 16.78 -0.06
N ASP A 60 -11.84 15.79 0.43
CA ASP A 60 -10.55 15.42 -0.16
C ASP A 60 -10.73 14.93 -1.62
N PRO A 61 -10.14 15.62 -2.61
CA PRO A 61 -10.35 15.27 -4.01
C PRO A 61 -9.70 13.93 -4.40
N ASN A 62 -8.78 13.40 -3.59
CA ASN A 62 -8.07 12.16 -3.87
C ASN A 62 -8.78 10.92 -3.32
N VAL A 63 -9.87 11.09 -2.57
CA VAL A 63 -10.58 10.02 -1.88
C VAL A 63 -11.98 9.88 -2.46
N LEU A 64 -12.28 8.73 -3.05
CA LEU A 64 -13.61 8.40 -3.55
C LEU A 64 -14.38 7.58 -2.50
N LEU A 65 -15.43 8.18 -1.92
CA LEU A 65 -16.37 7.51 -1.03
C LEU A 65 -17.52 6.87 -1.83
N ILE A 66 -17.77 5.58 -1.60
CA ILE A 66 -18.73 4.78 -2.37
C ILE A 66 -19.66 4.04 -1.40
N GLY A 67 -20.94 3.91 -1.78
CA GLY A 67 -21.95 3.22 -0.96
C GLY A 67 -22.28 4.02 0.30
N ASN A 68 -22.12 3.40 1.46
CA ASN A 68 -22.38 4.02 2.75
C ASN A 68 -21.14 4.61 3.43
N ALA A 69 -19.98 4.58 2.77
CA ALA A 69 -18.77 5.18 3.32
C ALA A 69 -18.96 6.70 3.51
N SER A 70 -18.47 7.21 4.63
CA SER A 70 -18.57 8.62 5.01
C SER A 70 -17.36 9.05 5.83
N VAL A 71 -17.13 10.35 5.94
CA VAL A 71 -16.14 10.92 6.87
C VAL A 71 -16.87 11.57 8.04
N SER A 72 -16.50 11.22 9.27
CA SER A 72 -17.09 11.79 10.48
C SER A 72 -16.02 11.98 11.55
N GLY A 73 -15.87 13.21 12.06
CA GLY A 73 -14.90 13.51 13.12
C GLY A 73 -13.44 13.25 12.72
N GLY A 74 -13.11 13.29 11.42
CA GLY A 74 -11.77 12.99 10.91
C GLY A 74 -11.49 11.50 10.67
N ALA A 75 -12.45 10.61 10.93
CA ALA A 75 -12.35 9.18 10.63
C ALA A 75 -13.17 8.80 9.39
N LEU A 76 -12.71 7.83 8.60
CA LEU A 76 -13.53 7.17 7.58
C LEU A 76 -14.41 6.13 8.25
N ARG A 77 -15.72 6.34 8.21
CA ARG A 77 -16.71 5.34 8.60
C ARG A 77 -17.16 4.57 7.36
N LEU A 78 -16.84 3.29 7.30
CA LEU A 78 -17.11 2.45 6.13
C LEU A 78 -18.56 1.90 6.12
N THR A 79 -19.19 1.73 7.28
CA THR A 79 -20.57 1.23 7.41
C THR A 79 -21.50 2.26 8.05
N ASN A 80 -22.75 2.30 7.60
CA ASN A 80 -23.73 3.30 8.02
C ASN A 80 -24.17 3.12 9.48
N THR A 81 -24.67 4.19 10.07
CA THR A 81 -25.31 4.17 11.39
C THR A 81 -26.70 4.81 11.34
N ASP A 82 -27.53 4.48 12.31
CA ASP A 82 -28.76 5.24 12.56
C ASP A 82 -28.45 6.62 13.20
N GLN A 83 -29.50 7.37 13.52
CA GLN A 83 -29.40 8.71 14.12
C GLN A 83 -28.78 8.72 15.52
N LEU A 84 -28.68 7.56 16.18
CA LEU A 84 -28.08 7.39 17.50
C LEU A 84 -26.63 6.85 17.42
N GLY A 85 -26.10 6.68 16.20
CA GLY A 85 -24.76 6.14 15.98
C GLY A 85 -24.68 4.62 16.14
N LYS A 86 -25.82 3.91 16.11
CA LYS A 86 -25.85 2.45 16.14
C LYS A 86 -25.63 1.89 14.72
N PRO A 87 -24.77 0.89 14.51
CA PRO A 87 -24.58 0.28 13.20
C PRO A 87 -25.89 -0.38 12.71
N VAL A 88 -26.12 -0.35 11.39
CA VAL A 88 -27.36 -0.86 10.77
C VAL A 88 -27.08 -2.08 9.87
N PRO A 89 -28.02 -3.03 9.73
CA PRO A 89 -27.85 -4.22 8.89
C PRO A 89 -27.63 -3.91 7.42
N HIS A 90 -26.96 -4.83 6.72
CA HIS A 90 -26.75 -4.80 5.26
C HIS A 90 -26.14 -3.51 4.70
N SER A 91 -25.39 -2.77 5.52
CA SER A 91 -24.62 -1.62 5.05
C SER A 91 -23.36 -2.08 4.32
N VAL A 92 -23.01 -1.41 3.22
CA VAL A 92 -21.75 -1.60 2.49
C VAL A 92 -21.19 -0.25 2.11
N GLY A 93 -19.92 -0.02 2.41
CA GLY A 93 -19.22 1.17 1.96
C GLY A 93 -17.78 0.87 1.59
N ARG A 94 -17.27 1.66 0.64
CA ARG A 94 -15.90 1.58 0.17
C ARG A 94 -15.27 2.95 0.06
N VAL A 95 -13.96 2.98 0.25
CA VAL A 95 -13.13 4.14 0.07
C VAL A 95 -11.99 3.75 -0.85
N VAL A 96 -11.75 4.52 -1.90
CA VAL A 96 -10.69 4.26 -2.87
C VAL A 96 -9.84 5.52 -3.02
N HIS A 97 -8.52 5.37 -2.98
CA HIS A 97 -7.62 6.44 -3.39
C HIS A 97 -7.56 6.50 -4.93
N ILE A 98 -7.88 7.67 -5.51
CA ILE A 98 -8.15 7.77 -6.94
C ILE A 98 -6.89 7.72 -7.80
N THR A 99 -5.72 8.06 -7.26
CA THR A 99 -4.45 8.04 -8.02
C THR A 99 -4.05 6.59 -8.26
N PRO A 100 -3.96 6.14 -9.53
CA PRO A 100 -3.49 4.81 -9.84
C PRO A 100 -2.04 4.62 -9.39
N ILE A 101 -1.74 3.45 -8.83
CA ILE A 101 -0.39 3.05 -8.39
C ILE A 101 0.19 2.12 -9.44
N HIS A 102 1.41 2.41 -9.88
CA HIS A 102 2.18 1.57 -10.79
C HIS A 102 2.75 0.38 -10.00
N LEU A 103 2.05 -0.74 -9.99
CA LEU A 103 2.43 -1.90 -9.19
C LEU A 103 3.59 -2.66 -9.82
N TRP A 104 3.57 -2.87 -11.14
CA TRP A 104 4.63 -3.62 -11.82
C TRP A 104 4.75 -3.22 -13.28
N ASN A 105 5.97 -3.13 -13.80
CA ASN A 105 6.23 -2.65 -15.15
C ASN A 105 6.27 -3.81 -16.15
N LYS A 106 5.38 -3.77 -17.14
CA LYS A 106 5.25 -4.83 -18.15
C LYS A 106 6.50 -5.01 -19.03
N ASN A 107 7.32 -3.98 -19.19
CA ASN A 107 8.47 -3.99 -20.09
C ASN A 107 9.68 -4.72 -19.50
N ASN A 108 9.89 -4.65 -18.19
CA ASN A 108 11.03 -5.25 -17.50
C ASN A 108 10.64 -6.29 -16.42
N GLY A 109 9.35 -6.40 -16.10
CA GLY A 109 8.82 -7.32 -15.09
C GLY A 109 9.11 -6.90 -13.65
N HIS A 110 9.65 -5.69 -13.41
CA HIS A 110 9.87 -5.16 -12.07
C HIS A 110 8.53 -5.03 -11.35
N LEU A 111 8.52 -5.33 -10.06
CA LEU A 111 7.35 -5.34 -9.20
C LEU A 111 7.68 -4.48 -7.98
N ALA A 112 6.79 -3.58 -7.61
CA ALA A 112 6.99 -2.65 -6.53
C ALA A 112 6.99 -3.38 -5.17
N ASP A 113 7.86 -2.93 -4.28
CA ASP A 113 7.65 -3.11 -2.85
C ASP A 113 6.57 -2.13 -2.39
N PHE A 114 5.78 -2.49 -1.39
CA PHE A 114 4.88 -1.52 -0.75
C PHE A 114 4.68 -1.77 0.74
N THR A 115 4.36 -0.70 1.44
CA THR A 115 3.86 -0.73 2.81
C THR A 115 2.52 -0.02 2.92
N SER A 116 1.70 -0.43 3.88
CA SER A 116 0.46 0.25 4.23
C SER A 116 0.28 0.16 5.74
N ASP A 117 0.01 1.28 6.38
CA ASP A 117 -0.19 1.35 7.83
C ASP A 117 -1.48 2.11 8.09
N PHE A 118 -2.30 1.60 9.00
CA PHE A 118 -3.54 2.28 9.37
C PHE A 118 -3.95 1.90 10.79
N SER A 119 -4.67 2.82 11.43
CA SER A 119 -5.29 2.57 12.72
C SER A 119 -6.80 2.54 12.55
N PHE A 120 -7.47 1.67 13.28
CA PHE A 120 -8.90 1.45 13.09
C PHE A 120 -9.61 1.11 14.40
N VAL A 121 -10.93 1.29 14.38
CA VAL A 121 -11.85 0.90 15.45
C VAL A 121 -12.96 0.07 14.83
N VAL A 122 -13.20 -1.11 15.41
CA VAL A 122 -14.38 -1.93 15.13
C VAL A 122 -15.24 -1.96 16.38
N ASN A 123 -16.51 -1.56 16.26
CA ASN A 123 -17.36 -1.32 17.42
C ASN A 123 -18.79 -1.88 17.23
N PRO A 124 -19.17 -2.95 17.97
CA PRO A 124 -20.51 -3.54 17.93
C PRO A 124 -21.54 -2.79 18.82
N LYS A 125 -21.15 -1.66 19.43
CA LYS A 125 -21.96 -0.82 20.33
C LYS A 125 -22.64 -1.61 21.45
N GLY A 126 -21.84 -2.37 22.19
CA GLY A 126 -22.29 -3.17 23.34
C GLY A 126 -22.96 -4.50 22.99
N SER A 127 -23.05 -4.87 21.71
CA SER A 127 -23.50 -6.21 21.31
C SER A 127 -22.38 -7.24 21.48
N ALA A 128 -22.71 -8.40 22.05
CA ALA A 128 -21.79 -9.54 22.09
C ALA A 128 -21.60 -10.19 20.71
N LEU A 129 -22.63 -10.12 19.87
CA LEU A 129 -22.63 -10.63 18.50
C LEU A 129 -22.22 -9.50 17.55
N ARG A 130 -21.29 -9.79 16.65
CA ARG A 130 -20.71 -8.83 15.71
C ARG A 130 -20.58 -9.42 14.32
N GLY A 131 -20.55 -8.55 13.32
CA GLY A 131 -20.41 -8.92 11.91
C GLY A 131 -20.46 -7.70 10.97
N ASP A 132 -19.88 -7.79 9.77
CA ASP A 132 -19.13 -8.94 9.24
C ASP A 132 -17.63 -8.66 9.23
N GLY A 133 -17.22 -7.45 8.85
CA GLY A 133 -15.82 -7.06 8.91
C GLY A 133 -15.47 -5.97 7.91
N PHE A 134 -14.17 -5.74 7.77
CA PHE A 134 -13.62 -4.83 6.76
C PHE A 134 -12.35 -5.39 6.15
N ALA A 135 -11.92 -4.83 5.03
CA ALA A 135 -10.71 -5.23 4.34
C ALA A 135 -9.99 -4.01 3.73
N PHE A 136 -8.65 -4.04 3.79
CA PHE A 136 -7.80 -3.26 2.89
C PHE A 136 -7.67 -4.05 1.58
N PHE A 137 -7.83 -3.41 0.42
CA PHE A 137 -7.79 -4.11 -0.86
C PHE A 137 -6.98 -3.41 -1.93
N LEU A 138 -6.43 -4.21 -2.83
CA LEU A 138 -5.79 -3.82 -4.08
C LEU A 138 -6.63 -4.37 -5.23
N THR A 139 -6.97 -3.54 -6.21
CA THR A 139 -7.69 -3.99 -7.41
C THR A 139 -7.28 -3.19 -8.64
N SER A 140 -7.80 -3.55 -9.81
CA SER A 140 -7.52 -2.85 -11.06
C SER A 140 -7.99 -1.39 -11.04
N ALA A 141 -7.10 -0.46 -11.40
CA ALA A 141 -7.44 0.95 -11.55
C ALA A 141 -8.41 1.23 -12.72
N ASN A 142 -8.65 0.25 -13.60
CA ASN A 142 -9.55 0.36 -14.73
C ASN A 142 -11.01 -0.01 -14.40
N LEU A 143 -11.31 -0.37 -13.15
CA LEU A 143 -12.67 -0.68 -12.72
C LEU A 143 -13.42 0.58 -12.31
N ASN A 144 -14.72 0.63 -12.61
CA ASN A 144 -15.59 1.75 -12.21
C ASN A 144 -15.88 1.82 -10.69
N PHE A 145 -15.07 1.15 -9.86
CA PHE A 145 -15.23 1.03 -8.41
C PHE A 145 -16.69 0.82 -7.97
N LEU A 146 -17.46 0.00 -8.69
CA LEU A 146 -18.84 -0.33 -8.33
C LEU A 146 -18.87 -1.41 -7.24
N ILE A 147 -19.71 -1.22 -6.22
CA ILE A 147 -19.96 -2.26 -5.21
C ILE A 147 -20.67 -3.43 -5.91
N PRO A 148 -20.16 -4.67 -5.81
CA PRO A 148 -20.82 -5.81 -6.41
C PRO A 148 -22.22 -5.99 -5.83
N LYS A 149 -23.18 -6.41 -6.67
CA LYS A 149 -24.56 -6.63 -6.21
C LYS A 149 -24.58 -7.73 -5.14
N ASN A 150 -25.40 -7.54 -4.10
CA ASN A 150 -25.59 -8.50 -3.00
C ASN A 150 -24.29 -8.86 -2.25
N SER A 151 -23.35 -7.91 -2.16
CA SER A 151 -22.05 -8.10 -1.50
C SER A 151 -22.01 -7.65 -0.04
N SER A 152 -23.17 -7.42 0.59
CA SER A 152 -23.25 -7.20 2.04
C SER A 152 -22.98 -8.49 2.81
N GLY A 153 -22.80 -8.38 4.13
CA GLY A 153 -22.37 -9.50 4.96
C GLY A 153 -20.96 -9.99 4.59
N GLY A 154 -20.70 -11.28 4.79
CA GLY A 154 -19.39 -11.92 4.59
C GLY A 154 -18.73 -11.78 3.22
N TYR A 155 -19.37 -11.17 2.22
CA TYR A 155 -18.72 -10.82 0.95
C TYR A 155 -17.96 -9.48 0.99
N LEU A 156 -17.99 -8.80 2.13
CA LEU A 156 -17.20 -7.60 2.49
C LEU A 156 -17.30 -6.42 1.53
N GLY A 157 -18.35 -6.34 0.70
CA GLY A 157 -18.47 -5.35 -0.37
C GLY A 157 -17.48 -5.56 -1.54
N LEU A 158 -16.77 -6.69 -1.55
CA LEU A 158 -15.68 -7.00 -2.48
C LEU A 158 -16.08 -8.04 -3.52
N PHE A 159 -16.83 -9.06 -3.13
CA PHE A 159 -17.14 -10.19 -3.98
C PHE A 159 -18.63 -10.29 -4.32
N LYS A 160 -18.94 -10.81 -5.51
CA LYS A 160 -20.31 -11.22 -5.85
C LYS A 160 -20.54 -12.61 -5.27
N PRO A 161 -21.69 -12.90 -4.64
CA PRO A 161 -21.99 -14.24 -4.13
C PRO A 161 -21.77 -15.35 -5.15
N GLU A 162 -22.12 -15.10 -6.41
CA GLU A 162 -22.05 -16.10 -7.49
C GLU A 162 -20.62 -16.43 -7.93
N THR A 163 -19.64 -15.57 -7.62
CA THR A 163 -18.24 -15.72 -8.06
C THR A 163 -17.23 -15.57 -6.94
N ALA A 164 -17.66 -15.45 -5.68
CA ALA A 164 -16.78 -15.19 -4.54
C ALA A 164 -15.74 -16.30 -4.30
N LEU A 165 -16.06 -17.53 -4.68
CA LEU A 165 -15.20 -18.70 -4.56
C LEU A 165 -14.56 -19.13 -5.89
N ASP A 166 -14.68 -18.33 -6.97
CA ASP A 166 -14.08 -18.61 -8.28
C ASP A 166 -12.95 -17.62 -8.57
N PRO A 167 -11.67 -17.99 -8.36
CA PRO A 167 -10.51 -17.14 -8.62
C PRO A 167 -10.43 -16.61 -10.06
N SER A 168 -11.04 -17.30 -11.04
CA SER A 168 -10.99 -16.86 -12.44
C SER A 168 -11.90 -15.67 -12.76
N LYS A 169 -12.72 -15.23 -11.80
CA LYS A 169 -13.75 -14.19 -11.98
C LYS A 169 -13.48 -12.92 -11.19
N ASN A 170 -12.45 -12.91 -10.36
CA ASN A 170 -12.07 -11.77 -9.55
C ASN A 170 -10.67 -11.30 -9.96
N GLN A 171 -10.33 -10.08 -9.55
CA GLN A 171 -9.01 -9.47 -9.76
C GLN A 171 -8.77 -8.57 -8.56
N ILE A 172 -8.49 -9.20 -7.43
CA ILE A 172 -8.42 -8.53 -6.14
C ILE A 172 -7.49 -9.27 -5.20
N VAL A 173 -6.67 -8.51 -4.48
CA VAL A 173 -5.99 -8.98 -3.27
C VAL A 173 -6.54 -8.18 -2.12
N ALA A 174 -7.01 -8.85 -1.08
CA ALA A 174 -7.55 -8.19 0.10
C ALA A 174 -6.92 -8.73 1.39
N ILE A 175 -6.83 -7.87 2.39
CA ILE A 175 -6.44 -8.20 3.74
C ILE A 175 -7.68 -7.96 4.58
N GLU A 176 -8.37 -9.04 4.93
CA GLU A 176 -9.63 -8.99 5.67
C GLU A 176 -9.39 -9.03 7.18
N PHE A 177 -10.25 -8.32 7.89
CA PHE A 177 -10.42 -8.35 9.34
C PHE A 177 -11.86 -8.80 9.56
N ASP A 178 -12.03 -10.12 9.49
CA ASP A 178 -13.32 -10.77 9.52
C ASP A 178 -13.72 -11.06 10.97
N SER A 179 -14.87 -10.56 11.37
CA SER A 179 -15.44 -10.78 12.68
C SER A 179 -16.50 -11.87 12.68
N PHE A 180 -16.99 -12.33 11.52
CA PHE A 180 -18.11 -13.26 11.41
C PHE A 180 -17.81 -14.49 10.54
N THR A 181 -17.84 -15.67 11.17
CA THR A 181 -17.53 -16.94 10.49
C THR A 181 -18.66 -17.43 9.57
N ASN A 182 -18.41 -17.41 8.27
CA ASN A 182 -19.15 -18.05 7.19
C ASN A 182 -18.60 -19.45 6.85
N ASP A 183 -19.23 -20.14 5.89
CA ASP A 183 -18.90 -21.52 5.48
C ASP A 183 -17.51 -21.68 4.83
N TRP A 184 -16.91 -20.59 4.32
CA TRP A 184 -15.59 -20.60 3.70
C TRP A 184 -14.43 -20.31 4.67
N ASP A 185 -14.76 -19.82 5.86
CA ASP A 185 -13.82 -19.36 6.87
C ASP A 185 -13.17 -20.51 7.66
N PRO A 186 -12.15 -20.21 8.49
CA PRO A 186 -11.54 -21.22 9.34
C PRO A 186 -12.57 -21.94 10.22
N ASN A 187 -12.65 -23.25 10.04
CA ASN A 187 -13.58 -24.11 10.78
C ASN A 187 -13.41 -23.94 12.30
N SER A 188 -14.47 -23.53 12.98
CA SER A 188 -14.53 -23.40 14.43
C SER A 188 -15.92 -23.78 14.94
N PRO A 189 -16.06 -24.40 16.12
CA PRO A 189 -17.37 -24.68 16.72
C PRO A 189 -18.13 -23.41 17.14
N ASN A 190 -17.43 -22.28 17.25
CA ASN A 190 -17.98 -20.97 17.60
C ASN A 190 -17.49 -19.92 16.59
N GLN A 191 -18.05 -18.70 16.64
CA GLN A 191 -17.51 -17.54 15.91
C GLN A 191 -16.00 -17.43 16.17
N SER A 192 -15.21 -17.35 15.10
CA SER A 192 -13.75 -17.30 15.12
C SER A 192 -13.27 -16.12 14.29
N PRO A 193 -13.27 -14.89 14.86
CA PRO A 193 -12.71 -13.73 14.20
C PRO A 193 -11.27 -13.97 13.75
N HIS A 194 -10.93 -13.53 12.55
CA HIS A 194 -9.61 -13.77 11.97
C HIS A 194 -9.14 -12.61 11.07
N VAL A 195 -7.83 -12.53 10.91
CA VAL A 195 -7.21 -11.72 9.86
C VAL A 195 -6.80 -12.65 8.74
N GLY A 196 -7.17 -12.30 7.52
CA GLY A 196 -7.03 -13.12 6.33
C GLY A 196 -6.28 -12.42 5.20
N ILE A 197 -5.71 -13.21 4.29
CA ILE A 197 -5.17 -12.74 3.01
C ILE A 197 -5.96 -13.43 1.91
N ASP A 198 -6.74 -12.65 1.18
CA ASP A 198 -7.57 -13.07 0.06
C ASP A 198 -6.85 -12.85 -1.26
N VAL A 199 -6.86 -13.86 -2.13
CA VAL A 199 -6.31 -13.78 -3.48
C VAL A 199 -7.35 -14.29 -4.47
N ASP A 200 -8.00 -13.36 -5.17
CA ASP A 200 -9.10 -13.60 -6.11
C ASP A 200 -10.30 -14.38 -5.56
N SER A 201 -10.40 -14.58 -4.25
CA SER A 201 -11.51 -15.27 -3.62
C SER A 201 -11.72 -14.76 -2.19
N ILE A 202 -12.97 -14.75 -1.72
CA ILE A 202 -13.31 -14.49 -0.30
C ILE A 202 -12.76 -15.57 0.63
N LYS A 203 -12.33 -16.71 0.09
CA LYS A 203 -11.64 -17.72 0.89
C LYS A 203 -10.17 -17.37 0.97
N SER A 204 -9.77 -16.86 2.13
CA SER A 204 -8.39 -16.58 2.48
C SER A 204 -7.41 -17.73 2.14
N VAL A 205 -6.26 -17.38 1.55
CA VAL A 205 -5.14 -18.30 1.32
C VAL A 205 -4.28 -18.51 2.58
N ALA A 206 -4.35 -17.59 3.53
CA ALA A 206 -3.71 -17.66 4.83
C ALA A 206 -4.54 -16.87 5.85
N THR A 207 -4.68 -17.40 7.06
CA THR A 207 -5.41 -16.75 8.15
C THR A 207 -4.64 -16.82 9.46
N VAL A 208 -4.96 -15.93 10.40
CA VAL A 208 -4.53 -15.97 11.80
C VAL A 208 -5.70 -15.54 12.69
N PRO A 209 -5.91 -16.14 13.88
CA PRO A 209 -6.91 -15.65 14.82
C PRO A 209 -6.71 -14.16 15.12
N TRP A 210 -7.79 -13.39 15.05
CA TRP A 210 -7.74 -11.95 15.29
C TRP A 210 -7.96 -11.69 16.79
N PRO A 211 -7.01 -11.08 17.52
CA PRO A 211 -7.16 -10.81 18.95
C PRO A 211 -8.11 -9.63 19.26
N SER A 212 -9.35 -9.67 18.76
CA SER A 212 -10.36 -8.62 18.93
C SER A 212 -11.34 -8.86 20.09
N GLU A 213 -11.40 -10.10 20.61
CA GLU A 213 -12.46 -10.55 21.52
C GLU A 213 -12.46 -9.90 22.91
N LEU A 214 -11.34 -9.31 23.33
CA LEU A 214 -11.16 -8.80 24.70
C LEU A 214 -11.30 -7.28 24.83
N GLU A 215 -11.54 -6.60 23.71
CA GLU A 215 -11.46 -5.15 23.71
C GLU A 215 -12.73 -4.46 24.18
N PRO A 216 -12.61 -3.37 24.97
CA PRO A 216 -13.72 -2.49 25.20
C PRO A 216 -14.20 -1.88 23.88
N ASP A 217 -15.47 -1.50 23.84
CA ASP A 217 -15.98 -0.66 22.76
C ASP A 217 -15.03 0.55 22.56
N ASN A 218 -14.64 0.78 21.31
CA ASN A 218 -13.71 1.83 20.86
C ASN A 218 -12.21 1.58 21.07
N ALA A 219 -11.78 0.34 21.30
CA ALA A 219 -10.36 0.02 21.22
C ALA A 219 -9.78 0.33 19.84
N VAL A 220 -8.62 1.01 19.86
CA VAL A 220 -7.87 1.34 18.64
C VAL A 220 -6.86 0.24 18.37
N ALA A 221 -6.99 -0.42 17.22
CA ALA A 221 -6.01 -1.34 16.69
C ALA A 221 -5.11 -0.63 15.67
N HIS A 222 -3.91 -1.16 15.49
CA HIS A 222 -2.98 -0.75 14.44
C HIS A 222 -2.69 -1.95 13.54
N ALA A 223 -2.77 -1.76 12.23
CA ALA A 223 -2.36 -2.73 11.23
C ALA A 223 -1.21 -2.17 10.38
N SER A 224 -0.24 -3.04 10.10
CA SER A 224 0.92 -2.76 9.25
C SER A 224 1.06 -3.89 8.23
N LEU A 225 1.10 -3.53 6.96
CA LEU A 225 1.20 -4.43 5.83
C LEU A 225 2.51 -4.13 5.09
N ASN A 226 3.22 -5.19 4.70
CA ASN A 226 4.44 -5.08 3.92
C ASN A 226 4.45 -6.15 2.82
N TYR A 227 4.59 -5.71 1.57
CA TYR A 227 4.86 -6.58 0.45
C TYR A 227 6.31 -6.46 0.00
N ASN A 228 7.03 -7.57 0.04
CA ASN A 228 8.38 -7.69 -0.51
C ASN A 228 8.30 -8.38 -1.88
N SER A 229 8.72 -7.67 -2.93
CA SER A 229 8.67 -8.07 -4.33
C SER A 229 9.68 -9.16 -4.70
N GLU A 230 10.84 -9.20 -4.03
CA GLU A 230 11.89 -10.21 -4.23
C GLU A 230 11.41 -11.59 -3.78
N ASP A 231 10.87 -11.67 -2.56
CA ASP A 231 10.33 -12.89 -1.97
C ASP A 231 8.88 -13.16 -2.37
N LYS A 232 8.21 -12.19 -3.02
CA LYS A 232 6.77 -12.21 -3.37
C LYS A 232 5.90 -12.45 -2.13
N ARG A 233 6.28 -11.83 -1.01
CA ARG A 233 5.67 -12.09 0.29
C ARG A 233 4.86 -10.89 0.74
N LEU A 234 3.57 -11.11 0.94
CA LEU A 234 2.70 -10.20 1.67
C LEU A 234 2.70 -10.60 3.14
N SER A 235 3.07 -9.68 4.02
CA SER A 235 3.06 -9.87 5.48
C SER A 235 2.15 -8.83 6.12
N VAL A 236 1.34 -9.27 7.08
CA VAL A 236 0.37 -8.46 7.80
C VAL A 236 0.64 -8.61 9.29
N PHE A 237 0.73 -7.50 9.98
CA PHE A 237 0.74 -7.40 11.44
C PHE A 237 -0.51 -6.64 11.88
N VAL A 238 -1.17 -7.10 12.93
CA VAL A 238 -2.19 -6.34 13.66
C VAL A 238 -1.86 -6.37 15.14
N GLY A 239 -2.04 -5.24 15.83
CA GLY A 239 -1.74 -5.12 17.25
C GLY A 239 -2.62 -4.12 17.98
N TYR A 240 -2.78 -4.37 19.28
CA TYR A 240 -3.44 -3.50 20.23
C TYR A 240 -2.42 -2.93 21.24
N PRO A 241 -2.71 -1.78 21.88
CA PRO A 241 -1.81 -1.15 22.85
C PRO A 241 -1.44 -2.01 24.06
N ASP A 242 -2.22 -3.04 24.38
CA ASP A 242 -2.01 -3.96 25.50
C ASP A 242 -1.10 -5.16 25.18
N ASN A 243 -0.37 -5.10 24.06
CA ASN A 243 0.56 -6.11 23.54
C ASN A 243 -0.08 -7.36 22.91
N ARG A 244 -1.42 -7.43 22.81
CA ARG A 244 -2.05 -8.47 21.99
C ARG A 244 -1.82 -8.15 20.51
N ASN A 245 -1.34 -9.13 19.77
CA ASN A 245 -1.04 -8.99 18.35
C ASN A 245 -1.20 -10.31 17.61
N ALA A 246 -1.26 -10.22 16.29
CA ALA A 246 -1.26 -11.35 15.38
C ALA A 246 -0.51 -11.00 14.10
N THR A 247 0.04 -12.02 13.46
CA THR A 247 0.73 -11.89 12.16
C THR A 247 0.31 -13.00 11.22
N VAL A 248 0.08 -12.65 9.96
CA VAL A 248 -0.16 -13.61 8.87
C VAL A 248 0.68 -13.23 7.65
N SER A 249 1.10 -14.21 6.86
CA SER A 249 1.80 -13.93 5.60
C SER A 249 1.46 -14.97 4.54
N ALA A 250 1.56 -14.57 3.28
CA ALA A 250 1.39 -15.44 2.13
C ALA A 250 2.42 -15.14 1.04
N ILE A 251 2.83 -16.16 0.29
CA ILE A 251 3.59 -15.98 -0.94
C ILE A 251 2.60 -15.80 -2.09
N VAL A 252 2.57 -14.60 -2.66
CA VAL A 252 1.68 -14.22 -3.76
C VAL A 252 2.46 -13.37 -4.75
N ASP A 253 2.63 -13.87 -5.97
CA ASP A 253 3.16 -13.05 -7.06
C ASP A 253 2.05 -12.14 -7.57
N LEU A 254 2.06 -10.87 -7.14
CA LEU A 254 0.96 -9.94 -7.46
C LEU A 254 0.78 -9.71 -8.97
N ARG A 255 1.80 -9.95 -9.79
CA ARG A 255 1.72 -9.86 -11.27
C ARG A 255 0.78 -10.91 -11.88
N ASN A 256 0.59 -12.03 -11.18
CA ASN A 256 -0.31 -13.11 -11.63
C ASN A 256 -1.77 -12.84 -11.30
N VAL A 257 -2.04 -11.79 -10.51
CA VAL A 257 -3.36 -11.48 -9.94
C VAL A 257 -3.83 -10.12 -10.45
N LEU A 258 -3.02 -9.09 -10.23
CA LEU A 258 -3.35 -7.69 -10.45
C LEU A 258 -2.70 -7.15 -11.74
N PRO A 259 -3.34 -6.16 -12.41
CA PRO A 259 -2.75 -5.49 -13.56
C PRO A 259 -1.60 -4.56 -13.14
N GLU A 260 -0.89 -4.02 -14.14
CA GLU A 260 0.23 -3.08 -13.97
C GLU A 260 -0.15 -1.82 -13.17
N TRP A 261 -1.39 -1.33 -13.34
CA TRP A 261 -1.92 -0.17 -12.61
C TRP A 261 -3.08 -0.55 -11.70
N ILE A 262 -2.91 -0.30 -10.41
CA ILE A 262 -3.88 -0.66 -9.38
C ILE A 262 -4.48 0.56 -8.68
N SER A 263 -5.57 0.34 -7.96
CA SER A 263 -6.08 1.23 -6.93
C SER A 263 -6.12 0.51 -5.60
N VAL A 264 -5.99 1.28 -4.53
CA VAL A 264 -5.99 0.80 -3.14
C VAL A 264 -7.09 1.47 -2.35
N GLY A 265 -7.61 0.78 -1.34
CA GLY A 265 -8.73 1.28 -0.57
C GLY A 265 -9.17 0.37 0.56
N PHE A 266 -10.30 0.73 1.15
CA PHE A 266 -10.96 -0.03 2.20
C PHE A 266 -12.38 -0.38 1.78
N SER A 267 -12.85 -1.55 2.18
CA SER A 267 -14.23 -2.00 2.00
C SER A 267 -14.72 -2.59 3.31
N ALA A 268 -15.96 -2.34 3.68
CA ALA A 268 -16.57 -2.98 4.83
C ALA A 268 -18.03 -3.27 4.58
N SER A 269 -18.54 -4.25 5.31
CA SER A 269 -19.94 -4.61 5.26
C SER A 269 -20.47 -5.02 6.63
N THR A 270 -21.79 -5.01 6.70
CA THR A 270 -22.56 -5.66 7.76
C THR A 270 -23.58 -6.59 7.11
N GLY A 271 -23.95 -7.64 7.81
CA GLY A 271 -24.98 -8.60 7.47
C GLY A 271 -26.18 -8.40 8.37
N ASP A 272 -26.68 -9.49 8.94
CA ASP A 272 -27.72 -9.45 9.99
C ASP A 272 -27.14 -9.03 11.35
N LEU A 273 -25.87 -9.36 11.58
CA LEU A 273 -25.06 -8.83 12.68
C LEU A 273 -24.32 -7.58 12.19
N VAL A 274 -24.03 -6.68 13.14
CA VAL A 274 -23.64 -5.31 12.82
C VAL A 274 -22.55 -4.79 13.73
N GLU A 275 -21.64 -4.04 13.15
CA GLU A 275 -20.64 -3.21 13.83
C GLU A 275 -20.24 -2.01 12.95
N THR A 276 -19.68 -0.97 13.56
CA THR A 276 -19.08 0.13 12.81
C THR A 276 -17.63 -0.18 12.51
N HIS A 277 -17.18 0.17 11.30
CA HIS A 277 -15.80 0.03 10.87
C HIS A 277 -15.22 1.41 10.56
N ASP A 278 -14.37 1.92 11.45
CA ASP A 278 -13.82 3.27 11.37
C ASP A 278 -12.30 3.22 11.16
N ILE A 279 -11.81 3.81 10.07
CA ILE A 279 -10.37 4.03 9.83
C ILE A 279 -10.01 5.42 10.32
N LEU A 280 -9.02 5.51 11.20
CA LEU A 280 -8.63 6.75 11.89
C LEU A 280 -7.50 7.49 11.17
N ASN A 281 -6.58 6.75 10.57
CA ASN A 281 -5.47 7.24 9.77
C ASN A 281 -5.07 6.16 8.76
N TRP A 282 -4.35 6.57 7.72
CA TRP A 282 -3.84 5.66 6.71
C TRP A 282 -2.62 6.24 6.01
N SER A 283 -1.53 5.47 5.95
CA SER A 283 -0.41 5.71 5.06
C SER A 283 -0.21 4.53 4.12
N PHE A 284 0.26 4.80 2.91
CA PHE A 284 0.65 3.80 1.93
C PHE A 284 1.85 4.32 1.15
N GLU A 285 2.86 3.49 0.94
CA GLU A 285 4.02 3.83 0.12
C GLU A 285 4.32 2.65 -0.81
N ALA A 286 4.55 2.92 -2.09
CA ALA A 286 5.02 1.92 -3.04
C ALA A 286 6.21 2.46 -3.83
N ALA A 287 7.20 1.60 -4.08
CA ALA A 287 8.41 1.92 -4.84
C ALA A 287 8.69 0.85 -5.90
N LEU A 288 8.65 1.25 -7.16
CA LEU A 288 8.90 0.40 -8.35
C LEU A 288 10.30 0.61 -8.96
#